data_AF-A0A4V6D2T2-F1
#
_entry.id   AF-A0A4V6D2T2-F1
#
_cell.length_a   1.000
_cell.length_b   1.000
_cell.length_c   1.000
_cell.angle_alpha   90.00
_cell.angle_beta   90.00
_cell.angle_gamma   90.00
#
_symmetry.space_group_name_H-M   'P 1'
#
loop_
_entity.id
_entity.type
_entity.pdbx_description
1 polymer ?
#
loop_
_entity_poly.entity_id
_entity_poly.type
_entity_poly.pdbx_seq_one_letter_code
_entity_poly.pdbx_strand_id
1 'polypeptide(L)'
;MEIPAVDLRGTEPGSQGWEEAKAPVTASMVAHGFVVVRHGGALGPDLRRALFGHAMPELFALPVEAKQRNVSRWGPFKSYLGNAPIPASSGRAYASRTQPMPPAS
;
A
#
# COMPACT_ATOMS: atom_id res chain seq x y z
N MET A 1 4.82 -8.88 -22.67
CA MET A 1 4.66 -9.58 -21.39
C MET A 1 3.21 -9.46 -21.00
N GLU A 2 2.47 -10.57 -20.96
CA GLU A 2 1.09 -10.61 -20.48
C GLU A 2 1.12 -11.13 -19.04
N ILE A 3 0.61 -10.36 -18.08
CA ILE A 3 0.49 -10.80 -16.69
C ILE A 3 -0.99 -11.14 -16.45
N PRO A 4 -1.34 -12.42 -16.29
CA PRO A 4 -2.72 -12.81 -16.05
C PRO A 4 -3.19 -12.24 -14.72
N ALA A 5 -4.40 -11.66 -14.71
CA ALA A 5 -5.00 -11.13 -13.49
C ALA A 5 -5.75 -12.24 -12.75
N VAL A 6 -5.50 -12.37 -11.44
CA VAL A 6 -6.28 -13.27 -10.57
C VAL A 6 -7.56 -12.58 -10.14
N ASP A 7 -8.69 -13.27 -10.29
CA ASP A 7 -9.98 -12.76 -9.84
C ASP A 7 -10.23 -13.14 -8.37
N LEU A 8 -10.29 -12.14 -7.49
CA LEU A 8 -10.60 -12.28 -6.07
C LEU A 8 -11.94 -11.63 -5.71
N ARG A 9 -12.82 -11.39 -6.69
CA ARG A 9 -14.15 -10.82 -6.43
C ARG A 9 -15.01 -11.80 -5.63
N GLY A 10 -15.48 -11.37 -4.47
CA GLY A 10 -16.39 -12.16 -3.64
C GLY A 10 -15.74 -13.41 -3.01
N THR A 11 -14.41 -13.51 -3.03
CA THR A 11 -13.70 -14.58 -2.33
C THR A 11 -13.62 -14.27 -0.85
N GLU A 12 -14.20 -15.13 -0.02
CA GLU A 12 -14.08 -15.04 1.43
C GLU A 12 -12.95 -15.93 1.94
N PRO A 13 -12.20 -15.52 2.98
CA PRO A 13 -11.17 -16.37 3.59
C PRO A 13 -11.72 -17.76 3.96
N GLY A 14 -11.06 -18.81 3.49
CA GLY A 14 -11.45 -20.20 3.73
C GLY A 14 -12.58 -20.74 2.83
N SER A 15 -13.12 -19.92 1.92
CA SER A 15 -14.02 -20.42 0.87
C SER A 15 -13.26 -21.24 -0.17
N GLN A 16 -13.99 -22.06 -0.95
CA GLN A 16 -13.40 -22.79 -2.07
C GLN A 16 -12.71 -21.86 -3.08
N GLY A 17 -13.33 -20.73 -3.41
CA GLY A 17 -12.74 -19.73 -4.31
C GLY A 17 -11.45 -19.10 -3.76
N TRP A 18 -11.31 -19.01 -2.43
CA TRP A 18 -10.07 -18.57 -1.80
C TRP A 18 -8.95 -19.61 -1.93
N GLU A 19 -9.26 -20.89 -1.74
CA GLU A 19 -8.28 -21.98 -1.92
C GLU A 19 -7.81 -22.09 -3.38
N GLU A 20 -8.75 -22.02 -4.33
CA GLU A 20 -8.45 -22.07 -5.77
C GLU A 20 -7.58 -20.89 -6.23
N ALA A 21 -7.75 -19.71 -5.63
CA ALA A 21 -6.96 -18.52 -5.98
C ALA A 21 -5.51 -18.55 -5.48
N LYS A 22 -5.17 -19.38 -4.48
CA LYS A 22 -3.79 -19.43 -3.94
C LYS A 22 -2.78 -19.89 -4.97
N ALA A 23 -3.12 -20.89 -5.78
CA ALA A 23 -2.23 -21.46 -6.79
C ALA A 23 -1.80 -20.41 -7.84
N PRO A 24 -2.72 -19.69 -8.52
CA PRO A 24 -2.32 -18.68 -9.50
C PRO A 24 -1.65 -17.45 -8.85
N VAL A 25 -2.04 -17.04 -7.63
CA VAL A 25 -1.32 -15.98 -6.89
C VAL A 25 0.14 -16.37 -6.65
N THR A 26 0.35 -17.58 -6.13
CA THR A 26 1.70 -18.09 -5.85
C THR A 26 2.52 -18.21 -7.13
N ALA A 27 1.93 -18.73 -8.21
CA ALA A 27 2.61 -18.84 -9.50
C ALA A 27 3.04 -17.46 -10.04
N SER A 28 2.18 -16.44 -9.94
CA SER A 28 2.52 -15.07 -10.37
C SER A 28 3.64 -14.47 -9.53
N MET A 29 3.58 -14.65 -8.20
CA MET A 29 4.64 -14.19 -7.30
C MET A 29 5.98 -14.85 -7.59
N VAL A 30 6.00 -16.16 -7.87
CA VAL A 30 7.23 -16.89 -8.23
C VAL A 30 7.78 -16.45 -9.57
N ALA A 31 6.92 -16.29 -10.58
CA ALA A 31 7.34 -15.97 -11.94
C ALA A 31 7.71 -14.49 -12.13
N HIS A 32 7.08 -13.59 -11.40
CA HIS A 32 7.13 -12.15 -11.67
C HIS A 32 7.47 -11.28 -10.46
N GLY A 33 7.40 -11.82 -9.24
CA GLY A 33 7.57 -11.06 -8.00
C GLY A 33 6.37 -10.19 -7.62
N PHE A 34 5.29 -10.22 -8.41
CA PHE A 34 4.04 -9.50 -8.13
C PHE A 34 2.83 -10.27 -8.68
N VAL A 35 1.63 -9.84 -8.29
CA VAL A 35 0.35 -10.35 -8.79
C VAL A 35 -0.57 -9.18 -9.13
N VAL A 36 -1.27 -9.27 -10.26
CA VAL A 36 -2.35 -8.36 -10.60
C VAL A 36 -3.67 -8.99 -10.17
N VAL A 37 -4.44 -8.28 -9.37
CA VAL A 37 -5.69 -8.80 -8.80
C VAL A 37 -6.87 -7.97 -9.25
N ARG A 38 -7.95 -8.64 -9.64
CA ARG A 38 -9.28 -8.04 -9.74
C ARG A 38 -9.98 -8.21 -8.40
N HIS A 39 -9.95 -7.16 -7.59
CA HIS A 39 -10.74 -7.08 -6.37
C HIS A 39 -12.00 -6.26 -6.66
N GLY A 40 -13.16 -6.80 -6.34
CA GLY A 40 -14.44 -6.11 -6.60
C GLY A 40 -14.57 -4.87 -5.74
N GLY A 41 -15.08 -3.78 -6.31
CA GLY A 41 -15.70 -2.68 -5.57
C GLY A 41 -14.85 -1.90 -4.56
N ALA A 42 -13.55 -2.16 -4.42
CA ALA A 42 -12.71 -1.49 -3.42
C ALA A 42 -12.69 0.05 -3.60
N LEU A 43 -12.85 0.51 -4.85
CA LEU A 43 -13.00 1.91 -5.21
C LEU A 43 -14.07 2.03 -6.31
N GLY A 44 -15.23 2.60 -5.96
CA GLY A 44 -16.26 2.93 -6.95
C GLY A 44 -15.71 3.89 -8.02
N PRO A 45 -16.24 3.87 -9.26
CA PRO A 45 -15.77 4.72 -10.36
C PRO A 45 -15.71 6.21 -10.00
N ASP A 46 -16.67 6.69 -9.22
CA ASP A 46 -16.75 8.10 -8.83
C ASP A 46 -15.73 8.46 -7.77
N LEU A 47 -15.48 7.59 -6.78
CA LEU A 47 -14.39 7.80 -5.83
C LEU A 47 -13.03 7.76 -6.53
N ARG A 48 -12.83 6.84 -7.48
CA ARG A 48 -11.62 6.80 -8.30
C ARG A 48 -11.42 8.10 -9.08
N ARG A 49 -12.48 8.62 -9.70
CA ARG A 49 -12.44 9.89 -10.44
C ARG A 49 -12.16 11.08 -9.53
N ALA A 50 -12.84 11.16 -8.39
CA ALA A 50 -12.61 12.23 -7.41
C ALA A 50 -11.16 12.23 -6.90
N LEU A 51 -10.62 11.06 -6.56
CA LEU A 51 -9.26 10.92 -6.07
C LEU A 51 -8.22 11.21 -7.15
N PHE A 52 -8.26 10.49 -8.27
CA PHE A 52 -7.18 10.52 -9.26
C PHE A 52 -7.38 11.55 -10.38
N GLY A 53 -8.63 11.93 -10.66
CA GLY A 53 -8.96 12.93 -11.69
C GLY A 53 -8.93 14.37 -11.18
N HIS A 54 -9.10 14.58 -9.87
CA HIS A 54 -9.20 15.93 -9.29
C HIS A 54 -8.25 16.11 -8.09
N ALA A 55 -8.49 15.41 -6.99
CA ALA A 55 -7.82 15.68 -5.72
C ALA A 55 -6.30 15.47 -5.76
N MET A 56 -5.81 14.39 -6.38
CA MET A 56 -4.37 14.14 -6.50
C MET A 56 -3.68 15.17 -7.39
N PRO A 57 -4.12 15.44 -8.64
CA PRO A 57 -3.55 16.49 -9.47
C PRO A 57 -3.48 17.85 -8.77
N GLU A 58 -4.56 18.27 -8.13
CA GLU A 58 -4.63 19.55 -7.41
C GLU A 58 -3.65 19.59 -6.22
N LEU A 59 -3.59 18.51 -5.44
CA LEU A 59 -2.64 18.40 -4.33
C LEU A 59 -1.18 18.50 -4.81
N PHE A 60 -0.84 17.85 -5.92
CA PHE A 60 0.52 17.90 -6.46
C PHE A 60 0.86 19.22 -7.15
N ALA A 61 -0.14 19.96 -7.65
CA ALA A 61 0.03 21.30 -8.23
C ALA A 61 0.35 22.37 -7.17
N LEU A 62 0.12 22.11 -5.88
CA LEU A 62 0.50 23.03 -4.81
C LEU A 62 2.02 23.30 -4.80
N PRO A 63 2.45 24.51 -4.37
CA PRO A 63 3.86 24.82 -4.17
C PRO A 63 4.55 23.82 -3.24
N VAL A 64 5.85 23.57 -3.47
CA VAL A 64 6.62 22.59 -2.69
C VAL A 64 6.61 22.94 -1.19
N GLU A 65 6.69 24.22 -0.86
CA GLU A 65 6.67 24.75 0.50
C GLU A 65 5.31 24.54 1.18
N ALA A 66 4.22 24.53 0.40
CA ALA A 66 2.89 24.22 0.90
C ALA A 66 2.76 22.71 1.17
N LYS A 67 3.25 21.88 0.26
CA LYS A 67 3.26 20.41 0.41
C LYS A 67 4.13 19.99 1.60
N GLN A 68 5.31 20.57 1.78
CA GLN A 68 6.22 20.28 2.90
C GLN A 68 5.66 20.68 4.28
N ARG A 69 4.74 21.64 4.34
CA ARG A 69 4.03 22.01 5.57
C ARG A 69 2.97 21.00 5.99
N ASN A 70 2.59 20.08 5.11
CA ASN A 70 1.76 18.95 5.48
C ASN A 70 2.62 17.95 6.27
N VAL A 71 2.72 18.18 7.58
CA VAL A 71 3.41 17.34 8.57
C VAL A 71 2.39 16.67 9.49
N SER A 72 2.64 15.41 9.86
CA SER A 72 1.74 14.65 10.71
C SER A 72 2.28 14.53 12.13
N ARG A 73 1.43 14.84 13.12
CA ARG A 73 1.72 14.56 14.54
C ARG A 73 1.80 13.06 14.86
N TRP A 74 1.33 12.21 13.95
CA TRP A 74 1.22 10.76 14.12
C TRP A 74 2.40 9.99 13.49
N GLY A 75 3.49 10.69 13.17
CA GLY A 75 4.71 10.12 12.62
C GLY A 75 5.02 10.57 11.19
N PRO A 76 6.28 10.41 10.76
CA PRO A 76 6.80 11.01 9.51
C PRO A 76 6.25 10.39 8.22
N PHE A 77 5.57 9.24 8.30
CA PHE A 77 5.07 8.51 7.13
C PHE A 77 3.60 8.80 6.78
N LYS A 78 2.98 9.74 7.49
CA LYS A 78 1.58 10.14 7.28
C LYS A 78 1.47 11.55 6.68
N SER A 79 2.49 11.98 5.96
CA SER A 79 2.71 13.36 5.55
C SER A 79 3.29 13.41 4.13
N TYR A 80 3.45 14.60 3.56
CA TYR A 80 4.08 14.71 2.25
C TYR A 80 5.57 14.31 2.34
N LEU A 81 5.94 13.28 1.59
CA LEU A 81 7.34 12.89 1.38
C LEU A 81 7.80 13.53 0.08
N GLY A 82 8.45 14.70 0.19
CA GLY A 82 9.10 15.34 -0.95
C GLY A 82 10.36 14.58 -1.38
N ASN A 83 11.05 15.11 -2.39
CA ASN A 83 12.33 14.56 -2.87
C ASN A 83 13.52 14.87 -1.93
N ALA A 84 13.25 15.13 -0.66
CA ALA A 84 14.28 15.42 0.34
C ALA A 84 14.99 14.12 0.73
N PRO A 85 16.32 14.14 0.94
CA PRO A 85 17.04 12.96 1.42
C PRO A 85 16.41 12.48 2.72
N ILE A 86 15.92 11.23 2.73
CA ILE A 86 15.49 10.59 3.96
C ILE A 86 16.75 10.41 4.82
N PRO A 87 16.86 11.03 6.03
CA PRO A 87 18.03 10.86 6.86
C PRO A 87 18.16 9.37 7.26
N ALA A 88 19.36 8.81 7.13
CA ALA A 88 19.66 7.40 7.41
C ALA A 88 19.25 6.93 8.83
N SER A 89 19.07 7.86 9.77
CA SER A 89 18.59 7.60 11.13
C SER A 89 17.15 7.10 11.20
N SER A 90 16.34 7.32 10.15
CA SER A 90 14.95 6.84 10.09
C SER A 90 14.84 5.32 9.88
N GLY A 91 15.89 4.65 9.39
CA GLY A 91 15.96 3.18 9.35
C GLY A 91 16.32 2.54 10.71
N ARG A 92 16.93 3.29 11.62
CA ARG A 92 17.46 2.76 12.89
C ARG A 92 16.40 2.65 14.00
N ALA A 93 15.34 3.48 13.93
CA ALA A 93 14.23 3.43 14.88
C ALA A 93 13.36 2.16 14.75
N TYR A 94 13.47 1.42 13.65
CA TYR A 94 12.72 0.17 13.45
C TYR A 94 13.41 -1.06 14.04
N ALA A 95 14.75 -1.06 14.14
CA ALA A 95 15.50 -2.21 14.68
C ALA A 95 15.39 -2.35 16.21
N SER A 96 14.91 -1.33 16.93
CA SER A 96 14.85 -1.32 18.39
C SER A 96 13.51 -1.75 18.99
N ARG A 97 12.47 -1.99 18.17
CA ARG A 97 11.12 -2.34 18.67
C ARG A 97 10.79 -3.84 18.60
N THR A 98 11.75 -4.68 18.20
CA THR A 98 11.68 -6.14 18.37
C THR A 98 12.53 -6.58 19.56
N GLN A 99 12.20 -6.12 20.76
CA GLN A 99 12.59 -6.86 21.98
C GLN A 99 11.52 -7.92 22.24
N PRO A 100 11.89 -9.19 22.49
CA PRO A 100 10.93 -10.23 22.88
C PRO A 100 10.29 -9.86 24.23
N MET A 101 8.99 -10.15 24.38
CA MET A 101 8.28 -9.93 25.64
C MET A 101 8.97 -10.71 26.79
N PRO A 102 9.11 -10.12 27.99
CA PRO A 102 9.54 -10.87 29.16
C PRO A 102 8.47 -11.90 29.55
N PRO A 103 8.88 -13.04 30.12
CA PRO A 103 7.92 -14.08 30.55
C PRO A 103 7.03 -13.55 31.67
N ALA A 104 5.73 -13.83 31.56
CA ALA A 104 4.76 -13.54 32.60
C ALA A 104 5.15 -14.29 33.88
N SER A 105 5.20 -13.55 35.00
CA SER A 105 5.35 -14.11 36.35
C SER A 105 4.04 -14.69 36.86
#